data_AF-A0A183VTM3-F1
#
_entry.id   AF-A0A183VTM3-F1
#
_cell.length_a   1.000
_cell.length_b   1.000
_cell.length_c   1.000
_cell.angle_alpha   90.00
_cell.angle_beta   90.00
_cell.angle_gamma   90.00
#
_symmetry.space_group_name_H-M   'P 1'
#
loop_
_entity.id
_entity.type
_entity.pdbx_description
1 polymer ?
#
loop_
_entity_poly.entity_id
_entity_poly.type
_entity_poly.pdbx_seq_one_letter_code
_entity_poly.pdbx_strand_id
1 'polypeptide(L)'
;MYGDGNKIPQDPFSKELAWRIHVENEARTAKVFESKYGYMKGPLNKIIEDEIHLLVDKDRPRISDLIHEPVLSVEPLSKYIKVLPSPQPIPKTTNGMIGWRSQHPDYWLDRYGRYGRCKRDIIKVFNWPNETT
;
A
#
# COMPACT_ATOMS: atom_id res chain seq x y z
N MET A 1 -14.90 20.37 -25.20
CA MET A 1 -16.16 20.35 -24.41
C MET A 1 -16.14 19.07 -23.59
N TYR A 2 -15.44 19.06 -22.45
CA TYR A 2 -15.23 17.84 -21.66
C TYR A 2 -16.29 17.72 -20.57
N GLY A 3 -16.97 16.57 -20.58
CA GLY A 3 -17.27 15.78 -19.40
C GLY A 3 -18.22 16.41 -18.37
N ASP A 4 -19.52 16.36 -18.67
CA ASP A 4 -20.51 16.26 -17.59
C ASP A 4 -20.30 14.92 -16.90
N GLY A 5 -19.60 14.96 -15.78
CA GLY A 5 -19.45 13.83 -14.88
C GLY A 5 -20.83 13.35 -14.48
N ASN A 6 -21.17 12.13 -14.92
CA ASN A 6 -22.35 11.39 -14.50
C ASN A 6 -22.42 11.33 -12.97
N LYS A 7 -23.07 12.33 -12.36
CA LYS A 7 -23.51 12.24 -10.98
C LYS A 7 -24.63 11.23 -10.96
N ILE A 8 -24.31 10.00 -10.55
CA ILE A 8 -25.28 8.95 -10.28
C ILE A 8 -26.32 9.56 -9.33
N PRO A 9 -27.62 9.57 -9.67
CA PRO A 9 -28.65 10.10 -8.78
C PRO A 9 -28.59 9.38 -7.43
N GLN A 10 -28.53 10.13 -6.32
CA GLN A 10 -28.55 9.61 -4.94
C GLN A 10 -29.97 9.21 -4.49
N ASP A 11 -30.79 8.77 -5.43
CA ASP A 11 -32.15 8.30 -5.18
C ASP A 11 -32.08 6.81 -4.77
N PRO A 12 -32.73 6.37 -3.67
CA PRO A 12 -32.76 4.96 -3.27
C PRO A 12 -33.16 4.01 -4.41
N PHE A 13 -34.08 4.43 -5.28
CA PHE A 13 -34.50 3.67 -6.45
C PHE A 13 -33.36 3.52 -7.49
N SER A 14 -32.53 4.55 -7.66
CA SER A 14 -31.37 4.52 -8.54
C SER A 14 -30.28 3.57 -8.03
N LYS A 15 -30.12 3.44 -6.70
CA LYS A 15 -29.19 2.47 -6.09
C LYS A 15 -29.66 1.03 -6.28
N GLU A 16 -30.95 0.76 -6.09
CA GLU A 16 -31.53 -0.57 -6.29
C GLU A 16 -31.43 -1.00 -7.76
N LEU A 17 -31.72 -0.09 -8.70
CA LEU A 17 -31.59 -0.36 -10.13
C LEU A 17 -30.13 -0.65 -10.54
N ALA A 18 -29.18 0.15 -10.04
CA ALA A 18 -27.76 -0.07 -10.30
C ALA A 18 -27.31 -1.44 -9.80
N TRP A 19 -27.68 -1.81 -8.57
CA TRP A 19 -27.37 -3.13 -8.01
C TRP A 19 -27.94 -4.25 -8.87
N ARG A 20 -29.22 -4.14 -9.29
CA ARG A 20 -29.87 -5.13 -10.15
C ARG A 20 -29.14 -5.32 -11.48
N ILE A 21 -28.75 -4.21 -12.13
CA ILE A 21 -27.98 -4.24 -13.38
C ILE A 21 -26.61 -4.91 -13.17
N HIS A 22 -25.93 -4.64 -12.05
CA HIS A 22 -24.66 -5.28 -11.73
C HIS A 22 -24.81 -6.79 -11.56
N VAL A 23 -25.81 -7.25 -10.80
CA VAL A 23 -26.08 -8.69 -10.61
C VAL A 23 -26.41 -9.38 -11.94
N GLU A 24 -27.22 -8.76 -12.80
CA GLU A 24 -27.50 -9.29 -14.14
C GLU A 24 -26.24 -9.38 -15.00
N ASN A 25 -25.41 -8.34 -14.99
CA ASN A 25 -24.17 -8.30 -15.76
C ASN A 25 -23.15 -9.31 -15.25
N GLU A 26 -23.06 -9.52 -13.94
CA GLU A 26 -22.24 -10.57 -13.33
C GLU A 26 -22.72 -11.95 -13.79
N ALA A 27 -24.02 -12.24 -13.71
CA ALA A 27 -24.57 -13.51 -14.17
C ALA A 27 -24.36 -13.76 -15.67
N ARG A 28 -24.48 -12.72 -16.51
CA ARG A 28 -24.17 -12.80 -17.95
C ARG A 28 -22.67 -13.05 -18.18
N THR A 29 -21.83 -12.32 -17.47
CA THR A 29 -20.37 -12.42 -17.61
C THR A 29 -19.89 -13.78 -17.14
N ALA A 30 -20.41 -14.32 -16.03
CA ALA A 30 -20.08 -15.66 -15.54
C ALA A 30 -20.36 -16.76 -16.58
N LYS A 31 -21.48 -16.67 -17.32
CA LYS A 31 -21.80 -17.61 -18.41
C LYS A 31 -20.85 -17.50 -19.60
N VAL A 32 -20.46 -16.27 -19.97
CA VAL A 32 -19.59 -16.01 -21.14
C VAL A 32 -18.10 -16.13 -20.78
N PHE A 33 -17.76 -16.10 -19.48
CA PHE A 33 -16.38 -16.04 -18.99
C PHE A 33 -15.55 -17.20 -19.51
N GLU A 34 -16.09 -18.43 -19.48
CA GLU A 34 -15.35 -19.60 -19.95
C GLU A 34 -15.04 -19.52 -21.44
N SER A 35 -15.98 -19.04 -22.26
CA SER A 35 -15.77 -18.89 -23.70
C SER A 35 -14.77 -17.78 -24.02
N LYS A 36 -14.84 -16.64 -23.32
CA LYS A 36 -14.01 -15.45 -23.61
C LYS A 36 -12.65 -15.45 -22.92
N TYR A 37 -12.55 -16.06 -21.75
CA TYR A 37 -11.36 -16.02 -20.88
C TYR A 37 -10.94 -17.40 -20.38
N GLY A 38 -11.58 -18.49 -20.83
CA GLY A 38 -11.20 -19.86 -20.44
C GLY A 38 -9.76 -20.21 -20.80
N TYR A 39 -9.18 -19.58 -21.83
CA TYR A 39 -7.76 -19.73 -22.13
C TYR A 39 -6.85 -19.31 -20.96
N MET A 40 -7.27 -18.36 -20.11
CA MET A 40 -6.51 -17.93 -18.92
C MET A 40 -6.41 -19.01 -17.83
N LYS A 41 -7.32 -19.99 -17.84
CA LYS A 41 -7.28 -21.12 -16.89
C LYS A 41 -6.27 -22.19 -17.29
N GLY A 42 -5.81 -22.17 -18.55
CA GLY A 42 -4.82 -23.11 -19.06
C GLY A 42 -3.41 -22.82 -18.54
N PRO A 43 -2.47 -23.79 -18.69
CA PRO A 43 -1.07 -23.53 -18.43
C PRO A 43 -0.57 -22.45 -19.39
N LEU A 44 -0.02 -21.36 -18.83
CA LEU A 44 0.50 -20.21 -19.59
C LEU A 44 1.43 -20.63 -20.73
N ASN A 45 2.24 -21.66 -20.50
CA ASN A 45 3.16 -22.22 -21.48
C ASN A 45 2.46 -22.56 -22.80
N LYS A 46 1.25 -23.13 -22.77
CA LYS A 46 0.49 -23.51 -23.98
C LYS A 46 -0.02 -22.33 -24.80
N ILE A 47 -0.23 -21.20 -24.14
CA ILE A 47 -0.76 -19.98 -24.78
C ILE A 47 0.38 -19.25 -25.48
N ILE A 48 1.58 -19.34 -24.92
CA ILE A 48 2.74 -18.55 -25.33
C ILE A 48 3.72 -19.39 -26.16
N GLU A 49 3.49 -20.68 -26.43
CA GLU A 49 4.45 -21.61 -27.07
C GLU A 49 5.20 -20.99 -28.27
N ASP A 50 4.45 -20.31 -29.14
CA ASP A 50 4.97 -19.64 -30.34
C ASP A 50 5.87 -18.44 -30.02
N GLU A 51 5.65 -17.75 -28.90
CA GLU A 51 6.38 -16.53 -28.49
C GLU A 51 7.42 -16.78 -27.38
N ILE A 52 7.45 -17.95 -26.75
CA ILE A 52 8.37 -18.26 -25.62
C ILE A 52 9.82 -17.97 -26.02
N HIS A 53 10.20 -18.33 -27.24
CA HIS A 53 11.56 -18.16 -27.74
C HIS A 53 11.97 -16.69 -27.96
N LEU A 54 11.01 -15.77 -28.05
CA LEU A 54 11.24 -14.32 -28.12
C LEU A 54 11.27 -13.67 -26.73
N LEU A 55 10.50 -14.20 -25.79
CA LEU A 55 10.35 -13.65 -24.45
C LEU A 55 11.43 -14.13 -23.47
N VAL A 56 11.99 -15.32 -23.70
CA VAL A 56 13.05 -15.89 -22.86
C VAL A 56 14.40 -15.46 -23.38
N ASP A 57 15.06 -14.58 -22.62
CA ASP A 57 16.47 -14.26 -22.81
C ASP A 57 17.34 -15.49 -22.49
N LYS A 58 18.07 -15.98 -23.50
CA LYS A 58 18.93 -17.17 -23.40
C LYS A 58 20.18 -16.91 -22.57
N ASP A 59 20.63 -15.66 -22.50
CA ASP A 59 21.85 -15.27 -21.80
C ASP A 59 21.57 -14.89 -20.34
N ARG A 60 20.29 -14.86 -19.94
CA ARG A 60 19.90 -14.55 -18.57
C ARG A 60 20.37 -15.65 -17.61
N PRO A 61 21.18 -15.34 -16.59
CA PRO A 61 21.57 -16.32 -15.58
C PRO A 61 20.35 -16.82 -14.80
N ARG A 62 20.34 -18.11 -14.43
CA ARG A 62 19.27 -18.64 -13.60
C ARG A 62 19.40 -18.08 -12.20
N ILE A 63 18.27 -17.88 -11.53
CA ILE A 63 18.24 -17.37 -10.15
C ILE A 63 19.05 -18.28 -9.22
N SER A 64 19.06 -19.60 -9.46
CA SER A 64 19.90 -20.56 -8.73
C SER A 64 21.39 -20.23 -8.78
N ASP A 65 21.86 -19.70 -9.90
CA ASP A 65 23.27 -19.44 -10.15
C ASP A 65 23.70 -18.12 -9.48
N LEU A 66 22.73 -17.24 -9.21
CA LEU A 66 22.93 -15.96 -8.53
C LEU A 66 22.81 -16.08 -7.01
N ILE A 67 22.09 -17.09 -6.52
CA ILE A 67 21.99 -17.36 -5.10
C ILE A 67 23.25 -18.10 -4.68
N HIS A 68 24.20 -17.37 -4.10
CA HIS A 68 25.27 -18.00 -3.35
C HIS A 68 24.67 -18.70 -2.13
N GLU A 69 25.00 -19.98 -1.95
CA GLU A 69 24.67 -20.68 -0.72
C GLU A 69 25.21 -19.87 0.46
N PRO A 70 24.41 -19.63 1.50
CA PRO A 70 24.89 -18.92 2.68
C PRO A 70 26.06 -19.72 3.25
N VAL A 71 27.27 -19.17 3.14
CA VAL A 71 28.45 -19.71 3.79
C VAL A 71 28.19 -19.59 5.29
N LEU A 72 27.72 -20.66 5.90
CA LEU A 72 27.68 -20.77 7.35
C LEU A 72 29.15 -20.73 7.78
N SER A 73 29.62 -19.59 8.27
CA SER A 73 30.93 -19.54 8.90
C SER A 73 30.92 -20.57 10.02
N VAL A 74 31.85 -21.53 9.96
CA VAL A 74 31.98 -22.62 10.95
C VAL A 74 32.08 -22.06 12.38
N GLU A 75 32.54 -20.82 12.50
CA GLU A 75 32.59 -20.11 13.76
C GLU A 75 31.26 -19.40 14.06
N PRO A 76 30.74 -19.57 15.30
CA PRO A 76 29.54 -18.86 15.70
C PRO A 76 29.75 -17.35 15.59
N LEU A 77 28.75 -16.66 15.06
CA LEU A 77 28.73 -15.20 14.91
C LEU A 77 29.04 -14.45 16.22
N SER A 78 28.88 -15.09 17.38
CA SER A 78 29.24 -14.57 18.70
C SER A 78 30.73 -14.18 18.83
N LYS A 79 31.64 -14.78 18.05
CA LYS A 79 33.07 -14.42 18.06
C LYS A 79 33.30 -13.02 17.48
N TYR A 80 32.48 -12.62 16.50
CA TYR A 80 32.65 -11.40 15.72
C TYR A 80 31.64 -10.30 16.09
N ILE A 81 30.43 -10.69 16.49
CA ILE A 81 29.37 -9.77 16.90
C ILE A 81 29.45 -9.60 18.43
N LYS A 82 30.16 -8.56 18.86
CA LYS A 82 30.13 -8.11 20.25
C LYS A 82 28.99 -7.12 20.43
N VAL A 83 27.92 -7.54 21.11
CA VAL A 83 26.85 -6.62 21.52
C VAL A 83 27.36 -5.79 22.69
N LEU A 84 27.86 -4.59 22.38
CA LEU A 84 28.19 -3.61 23.41
C LEU A 84 26.89 -3.01 23.97
N PRO A 85 26.88 -2.59 25.25
CA PRO A 85 25.75 -1.84 25.79
C PRO A 85 25.51 -0.57 24.98
N SER A 86 24.25 -0.11 24.92
CA SER A 86 23.92 1.14 24.24
C SER A 86 24.69 2.31 24.87
N PRO A 87 25.15 3.30 24.07
CA PRO A 87 25.83 4.46 24.62
C PRO A 87 24.87 5.21 25.55
N GLN A 88 25.32 5.45 26.78
CA GLN A 88 24.61 6.28 27.74
C GLN A 88 25.04 7.75 27.60
N PRO A 89 24.11 8.71 27.75
CA PRO A 89 22.71 8.53 28.09
C PRO A 89 21.89 8.03 26.88
N ILE A 90 20.99 7.08 27.15
CA ILE A 90 20.01 6.62 26.16
C ILE A 90 19.29 7.88 25.65
N PRO A 91 19.30 8.16 24.34
CA PRO A 91 18.66 9.37 23.84
C PRO A 91 17.20 9.35 24.29
N LYS A 92 16.70 10.49 24.75
CA LYS A 92 15.34 10.67 25.26
C LYS A 92 14.33 10.56 24.10
N THR A 93 14.23 9.39 23.50
CA THR A 93 13.37 9.08 22.36
C THR A 93 12.16 8.31 22.85
N THR A 94 11.36 8.94 23.71
CA THR A 94 9.93 8.61 23.68
C THR A 94 9.32 9.45 22.56
N ASN A 95 8.39 8.88 21.80
CA ASN A 95 7.70 9.58 20.70
C ASN A 95 6.97 10.88 21.13
N GLY A 96 6.92 11.16 22.44
CA GLY A 96 6.41 12.40 23.03
C GLY A 96 7.48 13.45 23.40
N MET A 97 8.77 13.17 23.23
CA MET A 97 9.85 14.11 23.58
C MET A 97 10.41 14.88 22.38
N ILE A 98 10.37 14.34 21.16
CA ILE A 98 10.89 15.00 19.95
C ILE A 98 9.89 14.80 18.79
N GLY A 99 9.54 15.87 18.08
CA GLY A 99 8.64 15.87 16.92
C GLY A 99 7.39 16.73 17.09
N TRP A 100 6.48 16.68 16.10
CA TRP A 100 5.20 17.41 16.07
C TRP A 100 4.24 17.20 17.26
N ARG A 101 4.46 16.15 18.07
CA ARG A 101 3.71 15.83 19.29
C ARG A 101 4.49 16.10 20.57
N SER A 102 5.72 16.60 20.47
CA SER A 102 6.51 16.97 21.63
C SER A 102 5.91 18.18 22.33
N GLN A 103 5.74 18.08 23.66
CA GLN A 103 5.31 19.21 24.48
C GLN A 103 6.49 20.12 24.88
N HIS A 104 7.74 19.76 24.54
CA HIS A 104 8.92 20.54 24.88
C HIS A 104 9.12 21.68 23.87
N PRO A 105 9.20 22.96 24.30
CA PRO A 105 9.29 24.11 23.40
C PRO A 105 10.50 24.08 22.46
N ASP A 106 11.64 23.56 22.93
CA ASP A 106 12.89 23.51 22.17
C ASP A 106 12.86 22.54 20.98
N TYR A 107 11.87 21.64 20.94
CA TYR A 107 11.73 20.61 19.91
C TYR A 107 10.49 20.83 19.02
N TRP A 108 9.84 21.99 19.13
CA TRP A 108 8.73 22.36 18.26
C TRP A 108 9.24 22.66 16.85
N LEU A 109 8.83 21.81 15.90
CA LEU A 109 9.12 22.01 14.48
C LEU A 109 8.28 23.14 13.86
N ASP A 110 7.23 23.59 14.55
CA ASP A 110 6.38 24.69 14.10
C ASP A 110 7.03 26.06 14.39
N ARG A 111 8.03 26.41 13.59
CA ARG A 111 8.71 27.72 13.65
C ARG A 111 7.81 28.89 13.24
N TYR A 112 6.62 28.64 12.69
CA TYR A 112 5.77 29.67 12.07
C TYR A 112 4.35 29.72 12.63
N GLY A 113 4.05 28.92 13.67
CA GLY A 113 2.71 28.59 14.17
C GLY A 113 1.81 29.73 14.68
N ARG A 114 2.25 30.98 14.65
CA ARG A 114 1.41 32.14 15.02
C ARG A 114 0.92 33.00 13.86
N TYR A 115 1.45 32.80 12.64
CA TYR A 115 1.14 33.68 11.50
C TYR A 115 0.27 33.02 10.41
N GLY A 116 0.05 31.71 10.49
CA GLY A 116 -0.94 31.05 9.64
C GLY A 116 -2.35 31.26 10.23
N ARG A 117 -3.24 31.98 9.53
CA ARG A 117 -4.67 31.95 9.90
C ARG A 117 -5.10 30.48 9.93
N CYS A 118 -5.56 29.98 11.07
CA CYS A 118 -6.03 28.61 11.19
C CYS A 118 -7.07 28.34 10.09
N LYS A 119 -6.74 27.45 9.13
CA LYS A 119 -7.77 26.91 8.24
C LYS A 119 -8.68 26.09 9.13
N ARG A 120 -9.88 26.65 9.36
CA ARG A 120 -11.08 26.11 10.04
C ARG A 120 -10.86 24.80 10.80
N ASP A 121 -11.17 24.85 12.09
CA ASP A 121 -11.22 23.70 12.98
C ASP A 121 -11.95 22.51 12.34
N ILE A 122 -11.21 21.42 12.10
CA ILE A 122 -11.68 20.20 11.42
C ILE A 122 -12.86 19.60 12.18
N ILE A 123 -12.88 19.71 13.51
CA ILE A 123 -13.96 19.19 14.34
C ILE A 123 -15.27 19.93 14.01
N LYS A 124 -15.20 21.25 13.82
CA LYS A 124 -16.33 22.09 13.40
C LYS A 124 -16.73 21.87 11.94
N VAL A 125 -15.76 21.58 11.06
CA VAL A 125 -16.05 21.32 9.64
C VAL A 125 -16.80 20.00 9.45
N PHE A 126 -16.49 18.99 10.26
CA PHE A 126 -17.08 17.66 10.16
C PHE A 126 -18.16 17.36 11.21
N ASN A 127 -18.50 18.32 12.09
CA ASN A 127 -19.43 18.14 13.21
C ASN A 127 -19.11 16.91 14.06
N TRP A 128 -17.82 16.68 14.35
CA TRP A 128 -17.42 15.55 15.19
C TRP A 128 -17.61 15.86 16.67
N PRO A 129 -17.93 14.84 17.50
CA PRO A 129 -18.01 15.03 18.95
C PRO A 129 -16.62 15.32 19.52
N ASN A 130 -16.55 16.27 20.46
CA ASN A 130 -15.31 16.60 21.15
C ASN A 130 -14.92 15.45 22.10
N GLU A 131 -13.77 14.82 21.88
CA GLU A 131 -13.31 13.65 22.67
C GLU A 131 -12.67 14.01 24.03
N THR A 132 -12.95 15.19 24.59
CA THR A 132 -12.37 15.60 25.89
C THR A 132 -13.41 15.58 27.00
N THR A 133 -13.29 14.60 27.91
CA THR A 133 -13.71 14.68 29.32
C THR A 133 -12.47 14.82 30.18
#